data_AF-F0JC48-F1
#
_entry.id   AF-F0JC48-F1
#
_cell.length_a   1.000
_cell.length_b   1.000
_cell.length_c   1.000
_cell.angle_alpha   90.00
_cell.angle_beta   90.00
_cell.angle_gamma   90.00
#
_symmetry.space_group_name_H-M   'P 1'
#
loop_
_entity.id
_entity.type
_entity.pdbx_description
1 polymer ?
#
loop_
_entity_poly.entity_id
_entity_poly.type
_entity_poly.pdbx_seq_one_letter_code
_entity_poly.pdbx_strand_id
1 'polypeptide(L)'
;MPEHRYRITVEPLSDEAPPLAFETACHDDLAVVMGRIEARTGLPPDRARALGLGLKLFGEALLRMRETPPFDDLAPHFGRFMQALKKHPA
;
A
#
# COMPACT_ATOMS: atom_id res chain seq x y z
N MET A 1 -15.35 -3.90 7.59
CA MET A 1 -15.85 -3.28 6.34
C MET A 1 -15.65 -4.29 5.22
N PRO A 2 -16.50 -4.31 4.17
CA PRO A 2 -16.28 -5.22 3.06
C PRO A 2 -14.91 -4.96 2.42
N GLU A 3 -14.19 -6.03 2.11
CA GLU A 3 -12.89 -5.96 1.42
C GLU A 3 -13.09 -5.66 -0.07
N HIS A 4 -12.31 -4.74 -0.61
CA HIS A 4 -12.19 -4.50 -2.05
C HIS A 4 -11.22 -5.51 -2.66
N ARG A 5 -11.62 -6.18 -3.76
CA ARG A 5 -10.74 -7.10 -4.49
C ARG A 5 -10.11 -6.42 -5.69
N TYR A 6 -8.82 -6.67 -5.87
CA TYR A 6 -8.03 -6.11 -6.97
C TYR A 6 -7.21 -7.21 -7.63
N ARG A 7 -7.05 -7.10 -8.95
CA ARG A 7 -5.97 -7.76 -9.68
C ARG A 7 -4.88 -6.75 -9.92
N ILE A 8 -3.65 -7.13 -9.60
CA ILE A 8 -2.47 -6.32 -9.81
C ILE A 8 -1.62 -6.99 -10.87
N THR A 9 -1.23 -6.21 -11.87
CA THR A 9 -0.30 -6.61 -12.92
C THR A 9 0.90 -5.67 -12.89
N VAL A 10 2.11 -6.22 -12.87
CA VAL A 10 3.35 -5.47 -13.00
C VAL A 10 4.00 -5.90 -14.31
N GLU A 11 4.07 -4.97 -15.24
CA GLU A 11 4.65 -5.17 -16.57
C GLU A 11 6.09 -4.62 -16.57
N PRO A 12 7.10 -5.45 -16.88
CA PRO A 12 8.46 -4.99 -17.11
C PRO A 12 8.49 -4.01 -18.28
N LEU A 13 9.30 -2.95 -18.17
CA LEU A 13 9.53 -2.01 -19.28
C LEU A 13 10.61 -2.50 -20.25
N SER A 14 11.37 -3.53 -19.88
CA SER A 14 12.24 -4.27 -20.79
C SER A 14 11.54 -5.55 -21.24
N ASP A 15 11.73 -5.94 -22.51
CA ASP A 15 11.07 -7.11 -23.12
C ASP A 15 11.61 -8.46 -22.60
N GLU A 16 12.37 -8.47 -21.51
CA GLU A 16 13.13 -9.65 -21.06
C GLU A 16 12.35 -10.54 -20.07
N ALA A 17 11.23 -10.07 -19.53
CA ALA A 17 10.47 -10.82 -18.53
C ALA A 17 8.95 -10.74 -18.74
N PRO A 18 8.20 -11.83 -18.47
CA PRO A 18 6.75 -11.81 -18.51
C PRO A 18 6.17 -10.97 -17.35
N PRO A 19 4.95 -10.42 -17.52
CA PRO A 19 4.26 -9.70 -16.45
C PRO A 19 3.99 -10.57 -15.22
N LEU A 20 4.16 -9.99 -14.02
CA LEU A 20 3.69 -10.59 -12.77
C LEU A 20 2.22 -10.22 -12.56
N ALA A 21 1.36 -11.20 -12.27
CA ALA A 21 -0.04 -10.96 -11.95
C ALA A 21 -0.50 -11.71 -10.71
N PHE A 22 -1.25 -11.04 -9.82
CA PHE A 22 -1.84 -11.66 -8.62
C PHE A 22 -3.12 -10.95 -8.20
N GLU A 23 -3.92 -11.61 -7.37
CA GLU A 23 -5.11 -11.03 -6.75
C GLU A 23 -4.86 -10.73 -5.28
N THR A 24 -5.46 -9.65 -4.80
CA THR A 24 -5.40 -9.28 -3.39
C THR A 24 -6.72 -8.67 -2.93
N ALA A 25 -6.92 -8.71 -1.61
CA ALA A 25 -8.01 -8.05 -0.93
C ALA A 25 -7.45 -6.89 -0.11
N CYS A 26 -8.16 -5.77 -0.12
CA CYS A 26 -7.74 -4.53 0.51
C CYS A 26 -8.95 -3.90 1.22
N HIS A 27 -8.79 -3.52 2.48
CA HIS A 27 -9.88 -2.92 3.25
C HIS A 27 -10.20 -1.47 2.84
N ASP A 28 -9.30 -0.84 2.09
CA ASP A 28 -9.47 0.53 1.59
C ASP A 28 -9.64 0.51 0.07
N ASP A 29 -10.40 1.48 -0.45
CA ASP A 29 -10.42 1.77 -1.88
C ASP A 29 -9.07 2.35 -2.32
N LEU A 30 -8.34 1.62 -3.17
CA LEU A 30 -6.99 2.01 -3.62
C LEU A 30 -6.98 3.34 -4.38
N ALA A 31 -8.00 3.64 -5.19
CA ALA A 31 -8.05 4.90 -5.94
C ALA A 31 -8.20 6.09 -4.97
N VAL A 32 -9.07 5.94 -3.96
CA VAL A 32 -9.25 6.96 -2.91
C VAL A 32 -7.97 7.11 -2.07
N VAL A 33 -7.30 6.01 -1.73
CA VAL A 33 -6.04 6.04 -0.98
C VAL A 33 -4.96 6.80 -1.76
N MET A 34 -4.80 6.52 -3.05
CA MET A 34 -3.79 7.20 -3.88
C MET A 34 -4.04 8.71 -3.94
N GLY A 35 -5.29 9.14 -4.14
CA GLY A 35 -5.64 10.57 -4.13
C GLY A 35 -5.35 11.24 -2.78
N ARG A 36 -5.61 10.54 -1.66
CA ARG A 36 -5.27 11.04 -0.32
C ARG A 36 -3.75 11.12 -0.09
N ILE A 37 -2.99 10.16 -0.61
CA ILE A 37 -1.52 10.16 -0.50
C ILE A 37 -0.95 11.36 -1.26
N GLU A 38 -1.42 11.57 -2.49
CA GLU A 38 -1.00 12.70 -3.33
C GLU A 38 -1.23 14.03 -2.61
N ALA A 39 -2.45 14.27 -2.12
CA ALA A 39 -2.79 15.50 -1.40
C ALA A 39 -1.93 15.72 -0.14
N ARG A 40 -1.68 14.66 0.65
CA ARG A 40 -0.99 14.77 1.94
C ARG A 40 0.53 14.89 1.83
N THR A 41 1.11 14.36 0.77
CA THR A 41 2.57 14.27 0.62
C THR A 41 3.13 15.31 -0.34
N GLY A 42 2.29 15.87 -1.22
CA GLY A 42 2.74 16.73 -2.33
C GLY A 42 3.63 16.01 -3.34
N LEU A 43 3.65 14.67 -3.32
CA LEU A 43 4.42 13.88 -4.27
C LEU A 43 3.83 13.95 -5.68
N PRO A 44 4.65 13.84 -6.73
CA PRO A 44 4.16 13.63 -8.09
C PRO A 44 3.22 12.41 -8.17
N PRO A 45 2.20 12.43 -9.06
CA PRO A 45 1.16 11.40 -9.11
C PRO A 45 1.68 9.97 -9.12
N ASP A 46 2.69 9.66 -9.93
CA ASP A 46 3.19 8.29 -10.05
C ASP A 46 3.92 7.82 -8.78
N ARG A 47 4.63 8.72 -8.09
CA ARG A 47 5.26 8.40 -6.80
C ARG A 47 4.23 8.23 -5.70
N ALA A 48 3.18 9.06 -5.68
CA ALA A 48 2.07 8.94 -4.75
C ALA A 48 1.30 7.62 -4.95
N ARG A 49 1.05 7.24 -6.20
CA ARG A 49 0.41 5.95 -6.56
C ARG A 49 1.25 4.76 -6.12
N ALA A 50 2.55 4.77 -6.43
CA ALA A 50 3.47 3.71 -6.02
C ALA A 50 3.54 3.57 -4.49
N LEU A 51 3.66 4.70 -3.77
CA LEU A 51 3.67 4.72 -2.31
C LEU A 51 2.34 4.19 -1.73
N GLY A 52 1.21 4.68 -2.23
CA GLY A 52 -0.12 4.27 -1.76
C GLY A 52 -0.38 2.79 -1.97
N LEU A 53 -0.06 2.26 -3.17
CA LEU A 53 -0.19 0.84 -3.47
C LEU A 53 0.72 0.00 -2.56
N GLY A 54 2.01 0.37 -2.46
CA GLY A 54 2.98 -0.35 -1.63
C GLY A 54 2.58 -0.39 -0.16
N LEU A 55 2.16 0.75 0.41
CA LEU A 55 1.69 0.84 1.79
C LEU A 55 0.47 -0.04 2.06
N LYS A 56 -0.46 -0.11 1.10
CA LYS A 56 -1.65 -0.95 1.24
C LYS A 56 -1.32 -2.43 1.14
N LEU A 57 -0.54 -2.85 0.15
CA LEU A 57 -0.11 -4.25 0.03
C LEU A 57 0.68 -4.72 1.24
N PHE A 58 1.69 -3.93 1.63
CA PHE A 58 2.53 -4.28 2.78
C PHE A 58 1.75 -4.20 4.09
N GLY A 59 0.90 -3.19 4.27
CA GLY A 59 0.11 -3.03 5.48
C GLY A 59 -0.86 -4.20 5.71
N GLU A 60 -1.54 -4.69 4.67
CA GLU A 60 -2.40 -5.89 4.79
C GLU A 60 -1.59 -7.15 5.15
N ALA A 61 -0.42 -7.33 4.52
CA ALA A 61 0.48 -8.44 4.84
C ALA A 61 0.96 -8.36 6.30
N LEU A 62 1.40 -7.17 6.74
CA LEU A 62 1.86 -6.90 8.09
C LEU A 62 0.75 -7.16 9.13
N LEU A 63 -0.50 -6.77 8.84
CA LEU A 63 -1.63 -7.02 9.73
C LEU A 63 -1.91 -8.52 9.91
N ARG A 64 -1.80 -9.30 8.83
CA ARG A 64 -1.99 -10.77 8.87
C ARG A 64 -0.89 -11.49 9.63
N MET A 65 0.32 -10.94 9.64
CA MET A 65 1.51 -11.54 10.27
C MET A 65 1.92 -10.83 11.57
N ARG A 66 1.10 -9.92 12.10
CA ARG A 66 1.49 -8.97 13.17
C ARG A 66 1.96 -9.62 14.50
N GLU A 67 1.72 -10.92 14.67
CA GLU A 67 2.10 -11.68 15.87
C GLU A 67 3.24 -12.68 15.57
N THR A 68 3.85 -12.57 14.38
CA THR A 68 4.90 -13.47 13.89
C THR A 68 6.21 -12.70 13.71
N PRO A 69 7.35 -13.17 14.25
CA PRO A 69 8.64 -12.54 13.99
C PRO A 69 9.02 -12.52 12.49
N PRO A 70 9.63 -11.44 11.97
CA PRO A 70 9.99 -10.17 12.63
C PRO A 70 8.90 -9.09 12.51
N PHE A 71 7.68 -9.45 12.14
CA PHE A 71 6.59 -8.51 11.87
C PHE A 71 5.94 -7.95 13.13
N ASP A 72 6.01 -8.69 14.24
CA ASP A 72 5.59 -8.26 15.58
C ASP A 72 6.35 -7.02 16.06
N ASP A 73 7.67 -7.00 15.86
CA ASP A 73 8.52 -5.86 16.19
C ASP A 73 8.22 -4.66 15.27
N LEU A 74 7.96 -4.89 13.98
CA LEU A 74 7.73 -3.83 13.00
C LEU A 74 6.33 -3.20 13.07
N ALA A 75 5.29 -4.01 13.37
CA ALA A 75 3.90 -3.59 13.40
C ALA A 75 3.61 -2.29 14.19
N PRO A 76 4.08 -2.11 15.44
CA PRO A 76 3.83 -0.88 16.19
C PRO A 76 4.48 0.34 15.55
N HIS A 77 5.68 0.20 14.96
CA HIS A 77 6.37 1.29 14.28
C HIS A 77 5.66 1.68 12.98
N PHE A 78 5.22 0.69 12.21
CA PHE A 78 4.40 0.92 11.01
C PHE A 78 3.09 1.63 11.36
N GLY A 79 2.42 1.21 12.45
CA GLY A 79 1.22 1.88 12.95
C GLY A 79 1.44 3.36 13.28
N ARG A 80 2.55 3.71 13.95
CA ARG A 80 2.93 5.10 14.23
C ARG A 80 3.18 5.90 12.95
N PHE A 81 3.90 5.32 11.99
CA PHE A 81 4.12 5.94 10.68
C PHE A 81 2.80 6.25 9.98
N MET A 82 1.88 5.28 9.90
CA MET A 82 0.57 5.46 9.27
C MET A 82 -0.28 6.53 9.97
N GLN A 83 -0.19 6.65 11.30
CA GLN A 83 -0.85 7.73 12.04
C GLN A 83 -0.28 9.10 11.68
N ALA A 84 1.05 9.23 11.62
CA ALA A 84 1.70 10.48 11.23
C ALA A 84 1.34 10.88 9.80
N LEU A 85 1.42 9.94 8.87
CA LEU A 85 1.01 10.13 7.47
C LEU A 85 -0.45 10.56 7.35
N LYS A 86 -1.32 10.08 8.24
CA LYS A 86 -2.75 10.43 8.23
C LYS A 86 -3.08 11.79 8.86
N LYS A 87 -2.20 12.33 9.70
CA LYS A 87 -2.40 13.60 10.41
C LYS A 87 -2.02 14.82 9.59
N HIS A 88 -1.22 14.68 8.53
CA HIS A 88 -0.94 15.79 7.63
C HIS A 88 -2.25 16.25 6.95
N PRO A 89 -2.55 17.56 6.95
CA PRO A 89 -3.69 18.08 6.21
C PRO A 89 -3.55 17.70 4.73
N ALA A 90 -4.68 17.33 4.12
CA ALA A 90 -4.79 17.17 2.68
C ALA A 90 -5.00 18.54 2.02
#